data_AF-A0A1N6M5X0-F1
#
_entry.id   AF-A0A1N6M5X0-F1
#
_cell.length_a   1.000
_cell.length_b   1.000
_cell.length_c   1.000
_cell.angle_alpha   90.00
_cell.angle_beta   90.00
_cell.angle_gamma   90.00
#
_symmetry.space_group_name_H-M   'P 1'
#
loop_
_entity.id
_entity.type
_entity.pdbx_description
1 polymer ?
#
loop_
_entity_poly.entity_id
_entity_poly.type
_entity_poly.pdbx_seq_one_letter_code
_entity_poly.pdbx_strand_id
1 'polypeptide(L)'
;MKLQNGSQVTERPLRKPTSGLAGYFTESGDNGAPSYPGQDWFNDVIDEFLNALTEMGISYDSGSVENLAAVFRSLKTPTDLGAVTVTDLDAAPSGLIHFASNKPTGTEIELQGVKVRHATGYYTIIAGSDNQNDPSVFFYHSISGKWRRLTTDNDIQRSFVGMIADFQIAAPRPGWLNANGGEISRTTDAILWQYAQDSGMTVSQATKDADPMTYAAYFGDGDGATTFTLPNFHLGHFRRGTPSGVTHGTTQGDAIRNIAGLFQSVDLGGDENPTGVFSQLGSNSGGYAGGAGGMFDETIKFDASRVVPTADENRPYTANISVKIFRGWM
;
A
#
# COMPACT_ATOMS: atom_id res chain seq x y z
N MET A 1 0.11 48.54 27.35
CA MET A 1 -1.17 48.96 27.96
C MET A 1 -1.28 50.47 27.83
N LYS A 2 -2.37 51.03 27.28
CA LYS A 2 -2.55 52.50 27.22
C LYS A 2 -2.95 53.02 28.60
N LEU A 3 -2.46 54.20 29.00
CA LEU A 3 -2.85 54.86 30.23
C LEU A 3 -4.35 55.25 30.17
N GLN A 4 -5.08 55.05 31.25
CA GLN A 4 -6.53 55.32 31.38
C GLN A 4 -6.85 56.14 32.64
N ASN A 5 -6.05 57.17 32.94
CA ASN A 5 -6.15 57.96 34.17
C ASN A 5 -6.58 59.42 33.95
N GLY A 6 -6.94 59.79 32.72
CA GLY A 6 -7.41 61.13 32.35
C GLY A 6 -6.31 62.12 31.99
N SER A 7 -5.03 61.79 32.20
CA SER A 7 -3.88 62.65 31.82
C SER A 7 -3.21 62.22 30.51
N GLN A 8 -3.74 61.19 29.85
CA GLN A 8 -3.20 60.69 28.58
C GLN A 8 -3.55 61.59 27.38
N VAL A 9 -2.63 61.66 26.42
CA VAL A 9 -2.86 62.25 25.09
C VAL A 9 -3.44 61.21 24.12
N THR A 10 -4.29 61.65 23.19
CA THR A 10 -4.98 60.78 22.22
C THR A 10 -4.06 60.30 21.09
N GLU A 11 -3.12 61.15 20.66
CA GLU A 11 -2.12 60.82 19.66
C GLU A 11 -0.78 60.49 20.32
N ARG A 12 -0.09 59.48 19.79
CA ARG A 12 1.25 59.14 20.26
C ARG A 12 2.19 60.31 19.92
N PRO A 13 2.91 60.89 20.91
CA PRO A 13 3.92 61.89 20.62
C PRO A 13 4.95 61.38 19.61
N LEU A 14 5.42 62.26 18.73
CA LEU A 14 6.45 61.93 17.75
C LEU A 14 7.70 61.41 18.46
N ARG A 15 8.33 60.37 17.89
CA ARG A 15 9.62 59.89 18.40
C ARG A 15 10.64 61.01 18.27
N LYS A 16 11.47 61.19 19.30
CA LYS A 16 12.62 62.07 19.20
C LYS A 16 13.58 61.53 18.11
N PRO A 17 14.26 62.41 17.34
CA PRO A 17 15.29 61.97 16.40
C PRO A 17 16.35 61.13 17.12
N THR A 18 16.78 60.04 16.49
CA THR A 18 17.90 59.22 16.98
C THR A 18 19.22 59.91 16.61
N SER A 19 20.14 60.01 17.57
CA SER A 19 21.51 60.51 17.35
C SER A 19 22.52 59.65 18.12
N GLY A 20 23.75 59.55 17.63
CA GLY A 20 24.82 58.77 18.25
C GLY A 20 24.82 57.27 17.91
N LEU A 21 25.62 56.51 18.64
CA LEU A 21 25.69 55.05 18.56
C LEU A 21 24.67 54.42 19.52
N ALA A 22 24.26 53.18 19.23
CA ALA A 22 23.44 52.40 20.15
C ALA A 22 24.16 52.23 21.50
N GLY A 23 23.42 52.31 22.59
CA GLY A 23 23.96 52.22 23.94
C GLY A 23 22.89 51.98 24.98
N TYR A 24 23.33 51.78 26.22
CA TYR A 24 22.48 51.50 27.37
C TYR A 24 21.89 52.77 27.97
N PHE A 25 20.74 52.61 28.62
CA PHE A 25 20.13 53.67 29.39
C PHE A 25 21.04 54.03 30.58
N THR A 26 21.17 55.33 30.83
CA THR A 26 21.91 55.89 31.98
C THR A 26 21.01 56.91 32.69
N GLU A 27 21.05 56.93 34.02
CA GLU A 27 20.25 57.87 34.79
C GLU A 27 20.86 59.29 34.70
N SER A 28 20.09 60.27 34.23
CA SER A 28 20.43 61.69 34.35
C SER A 28 19.36 62.40 35.19
N GLY A 29 19.45 62.26 36.51
CA GLY A 29 18.61 63.01 37.44
C GLY A 29 19.43 64.07 38.15
N ASP A 30 19.17 65.35 37.88
CA ASP A 30 19.81 66.53 38.48
C ASP A 30 19.74 66.62 40.03
N ASN A 31 19.18 65.62 40.72
CA ASN A 31 19.01 65.60 42.18
C ASN A 31 19.60 64.37 42.89
N GLY A 32 20.31 63.47 42.19
CA GLY A 32 20.99 62.32 42.82
C GLY A 32 20.08 61.32 43.53
N ALA A 33 18.76 61.38 43.31
CA ALA A 33 17.81 60.41 43.85
C ALA A 33 17.70 59.20 42.90
N PRO A 34 17.98 57.97 43.35
CA PRO A 34 17.86 56.78 42.52
C PRO A 34 16.41 56.60 42.05
N SER A 35 16.22 56.45 40.73
CA SER A 35 14.95 55.99 40.18
C SER A 35 14.73 54.52 40.53
N TYR A 36 13.52 54.15 40.96
CA TYR A 36 13.14 52.75 41.19
C TYR A 36 11.90 52.38 40.38
N PRO A 37 11.97 51.39 39.47
CA PRO A 37 13.17 50.65 39.06
C PRO A 37 14.20 51.56 38.34
N GLY A 38 15.49 51.28 38.54
CA GLY A 38 16.61 52.08 38.04
C GLY A 38 17.20 51.55 36.73
N GLN A 39 18.33 52.12 36.29
CA GLN A 39 18.94 51.83 34.99
C GLN A 39 19.23 50.36 34.72
N ASP A 40 19.64 49.60 35.74
CA ASP A 40 20.01 48.19 35.59
C ASP A 40 18.82 47.37 35.10
N TRP A 41 17.65 47.56 35.72
CA TRP A 41 16.42 46.88 35.31
C TRP A 41 16.02 47.21 33.86
N PHE A 42 16.16 48.46 33.43
CA PHE A 42 15.84 48.84 32.05
C PHE A 42 16.82 48.22 31.05
N ASN A 43 18.11 48.16 31.40
CA ASN A 43 19.14 47.56 30.55
C ASN A 43 18.98 46.04 30.46
N ASP A 44 18.63 45.36 31.55
CA ASP A 44 18.31 43.93 31.54
C ASP A 44 17.13 43.63 30.61
N VAL A 45 16.08 44.47 30.65
CA VAL A 45 14.92 44.34 29.74
C VAL A 45 15.32 44.57 28.28
N ILE A 46 16.22 45.52 28.00
CA ILE A 46 16.75 45.75 26.65
C ILE A 46 17.46 44.49 26.16
N ASP A 47 18.35 43.91 26.98
CA ASP A 47 19.11 42.72 26.62
C ASP A 47 18.20 41.50 26.39
N GLU A 48 17.19 41.27 27.25
CA GLU A 48 16.19 40.20 27.04
C GLU A 48 15.46 40.33 25.69
N PHE A 49 15.06 41.55 25.32
CA PHE A 49 14.42 41.78 24.01
C PHE A 49 15.36 41.57 22.83
N LEU A 50 16.60 42.04 22.93
CA LEU A 50 17.60 41.85 21.88
C LEU A 50 18.00 40.38 21.74
N ASN A 51 18.13 39.66 22.85
CA ASN A 51 18.40 38.22 22.87
C ASN A 51 17.26 37.44 22.23
N ALA A 52 15.99 37.75 22.54
CA ALA A 52 14.84 37.11 21.92
C ALA A 52 14.77 37.35 20.40
N LEU A 53 15.12 38.56 19.94
CA LEU A 53 15.21 38.87 18.51
C LEU A 53 16.35 38.08 17.84
N THR A 54 17.52 38.04 18.48
CA THR A 54 18.71 37.34 17.98
C THR A 54 18.46 35.83 17.86
N GLU A 55 17.82 35.22 18.86
CA GLU A 55 17.46 33.80 18.86
C GLU A 55 16.59 33.42 17.66
N MET A 56 15.66 34.30 17.27
CA MET A 56 14.81 34.10 16.11
C MET A 56 15.43 34.59 14.79
N GLY A 57 16.68 35.06 14.80
CA GLY A 57 17.38 35.59 13.62
C GLY A 57 16.83 36.93 13.11
N ILE A 58 16.18 37.71 13.97
CA ILE A 58 15.52 38.98 13.62
C ILE A 58 16.42 40.15 14.00
N SER A 59 16.68 41.06 13.06
CA SER A 59 17.40 42.31 13.34
C SER A 59 16.49 43.33 14.01
N TYR A 60 16.96 43.98 15.07
CA TYR A 60 16.24 45.07 15.73
C TYR A 60 16.15 46.32 14.84
N ASP A 61 14.95 46.88 14.67
CA ASP A 61 14.70 48.15 14.01
C ASP A 61 14.18 49.20 15.00
N SER A 62 14.99 50.21 15.30
CA SER A 62 14.65 51.31 16.20
C SER A 62 13.54 52.23 15.69
N GLY A 63 13.17 52.15 14.41
CA GLY A 63 12.02 52.87 13.82
C GLY A 63 10.70 52.13 13.98
N SER A 64 10.75 50.81 14.17
CA SER A 64 9.57 49.95 14.24
C SER A 64 8.96 49.87 15.65
N VAL A 65 7.67 49.52 15.73
CA VAL A 65 7.00 49.03 16.96
C VAL A 65 6.73 47.53 16.89
N GLU A 66 7.14 46.89 15.80
CA GLU A 66 6.78 45.52 15.45
C GLU A 66 7.88 44.50 15.76
N ASN A 67 9.02 44.91 16.35
CA ASN A 67 10.14 44.01 16.63
C ASN A 67 9.67 42.78 17.44
N LEU A 68 8.99 43.01 18.57
CA LEU A 68 8.47 41.92 19.40
C LEU A 68 7.37 41.13 18.67
N ALA A 69 6.53 41.80 17.88
CA ALA A 69 5.52 41.14 17.06
C ALA A 69 6.17 40.23 16.00
N ALA A 70 7.35 40.58 15.49
CA ALA A 70 8.11 39.77 14.55
C ALA A 70 8.61 38.46 15.20
N VAL A 71 9.08 38.51 16.45
CA VAL A 71 9.42 37.30 17.24
C VAL A 71 8.20 36.36 17.30
N PHE A 72 7.04 36.86 17.72
CA PHE A 72 5.84 36.01 17.80
C PHE A 72 5.30 35.55 16.42
N ARG A 73 5.52 36.33 15.36
CA ARG A 73 5.19 35.89 13.98
C ARG A 73 6.07 34.72 13.55
N SER A 74 7.36 34.77 13.82
CA SER A 74 8.28 33.67 13.48
C SER A 74 7.96 32.34 14.19
N LEU A 75 7.28 32.38 15.34
CA LEU A 75 6.77 31.20 16.03
C LEU A 75 5.49 30.62 15.41
N LYS A 76 4.73 31.42 14.65
CA LYS A 76 3.42 31.04 14.09
C LYS A 76 3.47 30.69 12.61
N THR A 77 4.39 31.30 11.87
CA THR A 77 4.48 31.14 10.43
C THR A 77 5.50 30.04 10.11
N PRO A 78 5.09 28.94 9.45
CA PRO A 78 6.03 27.93 8.99
C PRO A 78 7.10 28.56 8.11
N THR A 79 8.35 28.12 8.27
CA THR A 79 9.40 28.45 7.32
C THR A 79 9.14 27.69 6.03
N ASP A 80 8.88 28.40 4.94
CA ASP A 80 8.70 27.80 3.62
C ASP A 80 10.07 27.52 3.00
N LEU A 81 10.36 26.25 2.75
CA LEU A 81 11.60 25.77 2.15
C LEU A 81 11.45 25.53 0.64
N GLY A 82 10.24 25.65 0.08
CA GLY A 82 9.95 25.30 -1.30
C GLY A 82 10.15 23.81 -1.59
N ALA A 83 10.53 23.47 -2.82
CA ALA A 83 10.88 22.11 -3.21
C ALA A 83 12.26 21.72 -2.64
N VAL A 84 12.30 20.68 -1.82
CA VAL A 84 13.50 20.32 -1.05
C VAL A 84 14.04 18.92 -1.35
N THR A 85 15.36 18.83 -1.29
CA THR A 85 16.13 17.61 -1.13
C THR A 85 16.49 17.37 0.35
N VAL A 86 17.16 16.25 0.65
CA VAL A 86 17.55 15.93 2.03
C VAL A 86 18.57 16.94 2.58
N THR A 87 19.46 17.48 1.76
CA THR A 87 20.45 18.48 2.20
C THR A 87 19.83 19.81 2.57
N ASP A 88 18.72 20.19 1.93
CA ASP A 88 17.98 21.42 2.27
C ASP A 88 17.31 21.27 3.64
N LEU A 89 16.85 20.06 3.97
CA LEU A 89 16.33 19.73 5.30
C LEU A 89 17.41 19.78 6.38
N ASP A 90 18.68 19.51 6.06
CA ASP A 90 19.77 19.63 7.04
C ASP A 90 20.00 21.10 7.44
N ALA A 91 19.99 22.00 6.46
CA ALA A 91 20.19 23.44 6.63
C ALA A 91 18.97 24.17 7.23
N ALA A 92 17.76 23.62 7.10
CA ALA A 92 16.54 24.24 7.59
C ALA A 92 16.56 24.52 9.11
N PRO A 93 15.91 25.60 9.59
CA PRO A 93 15.76 25.87 11.02
C PRO A 93 14.89 24.79 11.71
N SER A 94 15.00 24.70 13.04
CA SER A 94 14.03 23.92 13.83
C SER A 94 12.73 24.71 13.98
N GLY A 95 11.61 24.01 14.16
CA GLY A 95 10.29 24.63 14.30
C GLY A 95 9.33 24.24 13.18
N LEU A 96 8.33 25.09 12.95
CA LEU A 96 7.32 24.87 11.91
C LEU A 96 7.93 25.04 10.53
N ILE A 97 7.71 24.07 9.65
CA ILE A 97 8.22 24.06 8.28
C ILE A 97 7.12 23.71 7.28
N HIS A 98 7.23 24.29 6.09
CA HIS A 98 6.44 23.96 4.91
C HIS A 98 7.41 23.67 3.76
N PHE A 99 7.19 22.59 3.01
CA PHE A 99 8.06 22.21 1.90
C PHE A 99 7.35 21.25 0.93
N ALA A 100 7.87 21.13 -0.29
CA ALA A 100 7.46 20.12 -1.25
C ALA A 100 8.56 19.06 -1.41
N SER A 101 8.19 17.77 -1.45
CA SER A 101 9.15 16.70 -1.69
C SER A 101 8.51 15.46 -2.29
N ASN A 102 9.23 14.78 -3.18
CA ASN A 102 8.83 13.47 -3.70
C ASN A 102 9.35 12.29 -2.86
N LYS A 103 10.20 12.55 -1.86
CA LYS A 103 10.85 11.47 -1.10
C LYS A 103 9.90 10.59 -0.29
N PRO A 104 8.79 11.10 0.29
CA PRO A 104 7.90 10.25 1.10
C PRO A 104 7.03 9.30 0.28
N THR A 105 6.67 9.64 -0.96
CA THR A 105 5.66 8.93 -1.77
C THR A 105 6.12 8.53 -3.18
N GLY A 106 7.25 9.06 -3.66
CA GLY A 106 7.71 8.92 -5.05
C GLY A 106 7.19 10.01 -6.00
N THR A 107 6.14 10.73 -5.62
CA THR A 107 5.54 11.86 -6.36
C THR A 107 5.66 13.13 -5.52
N GLU A 108 5.94 14.27 -6.14
CA GLU A 108 6.02 15.53 -5.38
C GLU A 108 4.69 15.85 -4.69
N ILE A 109 4.77 16.08 -3.38
CA ILE A 109 3.65 16.48 -2.53
C ILE A 109 4.08 17.63 -1.64
N GLU A 110 3.12 18.50 -1.30
CA GLU A 110 3.29 19.53 -0.27
C GLU A 110 3.15 18.92 1.12
N LEU A 111 4.04 19.33 2.02
CA LEU A 111 4.22 18.79 3.36
C LEU A 111 4.31 19.92 4.37
N GLN A 112 3.51 19.84 5.42
CA GLN A 112 3.46 20.83 6.50
C GLN A 112 3.72 20.13 7.82
N GLY A 113 4.66 20.65 8.62
CA GLY A 113 5.13 19.91 9.78
C GLY A 113 6.04 20.66 10.72
N VAL A 114 6.70 19.89 11.59
CA VAL A 114 7.66 20.39 12.56
C VAL A 114 8.98 19.63 12.45
N LYS A 115 10.08 20.39 12.40
CA LYS A 115 11.44 19.87 12.55
C LYS A 115 11.91 20.08 13.99
N VAL A 116 12.37 19.01 14.63
CA VAL A 116 12.95 19.06 15.97
C VAL A 116 14.37 18.54 15.91
N ARG A 117 15.34 19.39 16.28
CA ARG A 117 16.75 19.03 16.33
C ARG A 117 17.15 18.60 17.74
N HIS A 118 17.90 17.51 17.81
CA HIS A 118 18.51 17.02 19.04
C HIS A 118 19.85 17.73 19.29
N ALA A 119 20.24 17.87 20.55
CA ALA A 119 21.47 18.56 20.96
C ALA A 119 22.75 17.99 20.32
N THR A 120 22.74 16.71 19.93
CA THR A 120 23.88 16.04 19.28
C THR A 120 23.89 16.17 17.76
N GLY A 121 22.98 16.93 17.16
CA GLY A 121 23.02 17.35 15.75
C GLY A 121 22.04 16.64 14.80
N TYR A 122 21.51 15.47 15.17
CA TYR A 122 20.44 14.82 14.40
C TYR A 122 19.10 15.52 14.61
N TYR A 123 18.16 15.29 13.70
CA TYR A 123 16.79 15.81 13.78
C TYR A 123 15.76 14.80 13.29
N THR A 124 14.52 15.06 13.70
CA THR A 124 13.31 14.39 13.23
C THR A 124 12.35 15.39 12.63
N ILE A 125 11.57 14.95 11.64
CA ILE A 125 10.45 15.71 11.11
C ILE A 125 9.17 14.89 11.26
N ILE A 126 8.10 15.55 11.70
CA ILE A 126 6.73 15.04 11.60
C ILE A 126 6.00 15.99 10.66
N ALA A 127 5.50 15.48 9.53
CA ALA A 127 4.82 16.30 8.53
C ALA A 127 3.56 15.60 7.99
N GLY A 128 2.48 16.35 7.89
CA GLY A 128 1.28 15.92 7.16
C GLY A 128 1.39 16.28 5.69
N SER A 129 0.84 15.44 4.80
CA SER A 129 0.60 15.86 3.41
C SER A 129 -0.53 16.87 3.36
N ASP A 130 -0.35 17.95 2.60
CA ASP A 130 -1.44 18.83 2.18
C ASP A 130 -2.14 18.27 0.92
N ASN A 131 -2.29 16.94 0.86
CA ASN A 131 -2.98 16.26 -0.22
C ASN A 131 -4.39 15.90 0.25
N GLN A 132 -5.37 16.70 -0.17
CA GLN A 132 -6.78 16.50 0.16
C GLN A 132 -7.33 15.10 -0.20
N ASN A 133 -6.72 14.42 -1.18
CA ASN A 133 -7.18 13.11 -1.65
C ASN A 133 -6.51 11.93 -0.91
N ASP A 134 -5.36 12.16 -0.28
CA ASP A 134 -4.60 11.14 0.46
C ASP A 134 -3.89 11.77 1.68
N PRO A 135 -4.66 12.22 2.70
CA PRO A 135 -4.09 12.81 3.90
C PRO A 135 -3.27 11.75 4.64
N SER A 136 -1.99 12.06 4.85
CA SER A 136 -1.00 11.14 5.39
C SER A 136 -0.09 11.86 6.36
N VAL A 137 0.37 11.18 7.41
CA VAL A 137 1.41 11.69 8.31
C VAL A 137 2.70 10.93 8.04
N PHE A 138 3.80 11.67 7.89
CA PHE A 138 5.12 11.13 7.64
C PHE A 138 6.08 11.49 8.77
N PHE A 139 6.95 10.55 9.09
CA PHE A 139 8.07 10.70 10.00
C PHE A 139 9.38 10.59 9.22
N TYR A 140 10.31 11.49 9.50
CA TYR A 140 11.68 11.43 8.99
C TYR A 140 12.66 11.42 10.15
N HIS A 141 13.75 10.65 10.01
CA HIS A 141 14.86 10.68 10.95
C HIS A 141 16.19 10.79 10.18
N SER A 142 16.89 11.91 10.37
CA SER A 142 18.13 12.28 9.66
C SER A 142 19.21 11.21 9.64
N ILE A 143 19.46 10.50 10.76
CA ILE A 143 20.48 9.42 10.79
C ILE A 143 20.10 8.27 9.85
N SER A 144 18.82 7.89 9.79
CA SER A 144 18.38 6.81 8.92
C SER A 144 18.23 7.24 7.46
N GLY A 145 18.06 8.55 7.21
CA GLY A 145 17.75 9.11 5.90
C GLY A 145 16.42 8.63 5.32
N LYS A 146 15.54 8.03 6.13
CA LYS A 146 14.30 7.38 5.67
C LYS A 146 13.07 8.13 6.12
N TRP A 147 12.13 8.25 5.19
CA TRP A 147 10.74 8.60 5.46
C TRP A 147 9.95 7.35 5.82
N ARG A 148 9.03 7.50 6.78
CA ARG A 148 8.08 6.47 7.21
C ARG A 148 6.69 7.09 7.21
N ARG A 149 5.77 6.53 6.45
CA ARG A 149 4.35 6.89 6.52
C ARG A 149 3.75 6.22 7.75
N LEU A 150 3.06 6.99 8.60
CA LEU A 150 2.15 6.42 9.59
C LEU A 150 0.98 5.84 8.83
N THR A 151 0.71 4.57 9.06
CA THR A 151 -0.36 3.87 8.37
C THR A 151 -1.70 4.52 8.73
N THR A 152 -2.46 4.93 7.71
CA THR A 152 -3.84 5.41 7.92
C THR A 152 -4.78 4.20 8.05
N ASP A 153 -6.03 4.40 8.46
CA ASP A 153 -7.04 3.33 8.60
C ASP A 153 -7.17 2.43 7.35
N ASN A 154 -6.78 2.95 6.18
CA ASN A 154 -6.81 2.25 4.91
C ASN A 154 -5.63 1.29 4.69
N ASP A 155 -4.51 1.38 5.40
CA ASP A 155 -3.32 0.58 5.06
C ASP A 155 -3.41 -0.88 5.53
N ILE A 156 -4.03 -1.13 6.70
CA ILE A 156 -4.36 -2.51 7.13
C ILE A 156 -5.44 -3.09 6.21
N GLN A 157 -6.35 -2.27 5.69
CA GLN A 157 -7.39 -2.75 4.78
C GLN A 157 -6.82 -3.02 3.37
N ARG A 158 -5.90 -2.18 2.87
CA ARG A 158 -5.11 -2.41 1.67
C ARG A 158 -4.31 -3.71 1.77
N SER A 159 -3.87 -4.10 2.96
CA SER A 159 -3.12 -5.36 3.16
C SER A 159 -3.91 -6.62 2.78
N PHE A 160 -5.24 -6.54 2.72
CA PHE A 160 -6.10 -7.66 2.30
C PHE A 160 -6.57 -7.56 0.86
N VAL A 161 -6.31 -6.46 0.15
CA VAL A 161 -6.77 -6.29 -1.24
C VAL A 161 -6.15 -7.39 -2.10
N GLY A 162 -6.98 -8.00 -2.95
CA GLY A 162 -6.58 -9.16 -3.74
C GLY A 162 -6.70 -10.51 -3.02
N MET A 163 -7.03 -10.52 -1.72
CA MET A 163 -7.32 -11.76 -0.98
C MET A 163 -8.49 -12.50 -1.61
N ILE A 164 -8.29 -13.80 -1.85
CA ILE A 164 -9.31 -14.69 -2.38
C ILE A 164 -9.84 -15.58 -1.26
N ALA A 165 -11.14 -15.51 -0.98
CA ALA A 165 -11.77 -16.23 0.12
C ALA A 165 -13.07 -16.92 -0.29
N ASP A 166 -13.44 -17.89 0.55
CA ASP A 166 -14.60 -18.76 0.38
C ASP A 166 -15.79 -18.25 1.18
N PHE A 167 -16.96 -18.24 0.55
CA PHE A 167 -18.20 -17.77 1.14
C PHE A 167 -19.29 -18.82 0.99
N GLN A 168 -19.88 -19.20 2.13
CA GLN A 168 -21.03 -20.10 2.18
C GLN A 168 -22.25 -19.54 1.44
N ILE A 169 -22.39 -18.21 1.41
CA ILE A 169 -23.50 -17.51 0.77
C ILE A 169 -23.05 -16.86 -0.55
N ALA A 170 -23.87 -17.01 -1.59
CA ALA A 170 -23.62 -16.40 -2.90
C ALA A 170 -23.94 -14.89 -2.93
N ALA A 171 -24.69 -14.39 -1.95
CA ALA A 171 -25.15 -13.00 -1.90
C ALA A 171 -23.99 -11.97 -2.04
N PRO A 172 -24.26 -10.78 -2.60
CA PRO A 172 -23.30 -9.68 -2.60
C PRO A 172 -22.81 -9.38 -1.19
N ARG A 173 -21.51 -9.08 -1.06
CA ARG A 173 -20.90 -8.72 0.22
C ARG A 173 -20.09 -7.43 0.03
N PRO A 174 -20.34 -6.38 0.84
CA PRO A 174 -19.59 -5.14 0.75
C PRO A 174 -18.08 -5.37 0.84
N GLY A 175 -17.32 -4.73 -0.04
CA GLY A 175 -15.87 -4.89 -0.15
C GLY A 175 -15.39 -6.16 -0.88
N TRP A 176 -16.30 -6.99 -1.39
CA TRP A 176 -15.96 -8.24 -2.07
C TRP A 176 -16.64 -8.36 -3.44
N LEU A 177 -15.90 -8.90 -4.42
CA LEU A 177 -16.40 -9.21 -5.76
C LEU A 177 -16.33 -10.71 -6.01
N ASN A 178 -17.25 -11.26 -6.82
CA ASN A 178 -17.14 -12.65 -7.24
C ASN A 178 -15.89 -12.83 -8.11
N ALA A 179 -15.05 -13.81 -7.78
CA ALA A 179 -13.88 -14.16 -8.58
C ALA A 179 -14.30 -15.08 -9.73
N ASN A 180 -15.18 -14.58 -10.61
CA ASN A 180 -15.85 -15.32 -11.67
C ASN A 180 -15.49 -14.83 -13.09
N GLY A 181 -14.37 -14.11 -13.25
CA GLY A 181 -13.97 -13.58 -14.56
C GLY A 181 -14.64 -12.26 -14.94
N GLY A 182 -15.53 -11.70 -14.11
CA GLY A 182 -16.28 -10.50 -14.44
C GLY A 182 -15.41 -9.27 -14.73
N GLU A 183 -15.87 -8.45 -15.66
CA GLU A 183 -15.26 -7.15 -16.00
C GLU A 183 -15.74 -6.06 -15.04
N ILE A 184 -14.81 -5.23 -14.57
CA ILE A 184 -15.04 -4.17 -13.58
C ILE A 184 -14.24 -2.90 -13.92
N SER A 185 -14.61 -1.78 -13.30
CA SER A 185 -14.03 -0.46 -13.60
C SER A 185 -12.71 -0.22 -12.89
N ARG A 186 -11.68 0.22 -13.62
CA ARG A 186 -10.40 0.67 -13.02
C ARG A 186 -10.55 1.88 -12.11
N THR A 187 -11.57 2.72 -12.32
CA THR A 187 -11.83 3.90 -11.48
C THR A 187 -12.51 3.50 -10.18
N THR A 188 -13.57 2.69 -10.27
CA THR A 188 -14.35 2.25 -9.09
C THR A 188 -13.58 1.22 -8.26
N ASP A 189 -12.73 0.41 -8.89
CA ASP A 189 -11.90 -0.63 -8.26
C ASP A 189 -10.41 -0.29 -8.28
N ALA A 190 -10.07 1.00 -8.19
CA ALA A 190 -8.70 1.49 -8.36
C ALA A 190 -7.67 0.82 -7.45
N ILE A 191 -8.04 0.50 -6.20
CA ILE A 191 -7.13 -0.17 -5.26
C ILE A 191 -6.85 -1.62 -5.70
N LEU A 192 -7.88 -2.34 -6.15
CA LEU A 192 -7.73 -3.70 -6.66
C LEU A 192 -6.99 -3.71 -8.01
N TRP A 193 -7.21 -2.71 -8.86
CA TRP A 193 -6.47 -2.55 -10.11
C TRP A 193 -4.98 -2.30 -9.86
N GLN A 194 -4.65 -1.44 -8.89
CA GLN A 194 -3.26 -1.22 -8.49
C GLN A 194 -2.63 -2.52 -7.98
N TYR A 195 -3.33 -3.28 -7.13
CA TYR A 195 -2.88 -4.60 -6.68
C TYR A 195 -2.62 -5.56 -7.86
N ALA A 196 -3.52 -5.61 -8.84
CA ALA A 196 -3.36 -6.47 -10.02
C ALA A 196 -2.05 -6.13 -10.78
N GLN A 197 -1.79 -4.84 -11.01
CA GLN A 197 -0.56 -4.37 -11.64
C GLN A 197 0.69 -4.72 -10.82
N ASP A 198 0.68 -4.43 -9.52
CA ASP A 198 1.84 -4.63 -8.64
C ASP A 198 2.16 -6.12 -8.43
N SER A 199 1.14 -6.98 -8.47
CA SER A 199 1.30 -8.43 -8.30
C SER A 199 1.94 -9.14 -9.50
N GLY A 200 2.00 -8.48 -10.67
CA GLY A 200 2.44 -9.10 -11.93
C GLY A 200 1.48 -10.19 -12.46
N MET A 201 0.25 -10.26 -11.93
CA MET A 201 -0.77 -11.27 -12.28
C MET A 201 -1.73 -10.79 -13.37
N THR A 202 -1.32 -9.82 -14.19
CA THR A 202 -2.13 -9.27 -15.28
C THR A 202 -1.63 -9.81 -16.62
N VAL A 203 -2.56 -10.31 -17.43
CA VAL A 203 -2.32 -10.72 -18.82
C VAL A 203 -3.23 -9.93 -19.77
N SER A 204 -2.94 -9.97 -21.07
CA SER A 204 -3.86 -9.38 -22.05
C SER A 204 -5.20 -10.11 -22.03
N GLN A 205 -6.29 -9.36 -22.23
CA GLN A 205 -7.64 -9.90 -22.25
C GLN A 205 -7.79 -10.97 -23.34
N ALA A 206 -7.22 -10.72 -24.52
CA ALA A 206 -7.20 -11.68 -25.62
C ALA A 206 -6.50 -13.00 -25.25
N THR A 207 -5.38 -12.95 -24.51
CA THR A 207 -4.68 -14.14 -24.01
C THR A 207 -5.56 -14.93 -23.04
N LYS A 208 -6.23 -14.24 -22.13
CA LYS A 208 -7.10 -14.85 -21.12
C LYS A 208 -8.35 -15.48 -21.75
N ASP A 209 -8.95 -14.81 -22.74
CA ASP A 209 -10.14 -15.31 -23.43
C ASP A 209 -9.83 -16.53 -24.32
N ALA A 210 -8.62 -16.60 -24.88
CA ALA A 210 -8.18 -17.73 -25.69
C ALA A 210 -7.98 -19.02 -24.87
N ASP A 211 -7.59 -18.90 -23.60
CA ASP A 211 -7.43 -20.03 -22.68
C ASP A 211 -7.82 -19.67 -21.24
N PRO A 212 -9.14 -19.60 -20.97
CA PRO A 212 -9.63 -19.17 -19.65
C PRO A 212 -9.26 -20.16 -18.54
N MET A 213 -8.99 -21.42 -18.86
CA MET A 213 -8.60 -22.43 -17.89
C MET A 213 -7.13 -22.23 -17.45
N THR A 214 -6.22 -21.97 -18.39
CA THR A 214 -4.82 -21.65 -18.06
C THR A 214 -4.68 -20.33 -17.29
N TYR A 215 -5.49 -19.32 -17.63
CA TYR A 215 -5.40 -17.98 -17.04
C TYR A 215 -6.44 -17.70 -15.96
N ALA A 216 -7.05 -18.74 -15.37
CA ALA A 216 -8.10 -18.58 -14.38
C ALA A 216 -7.66 -17.79 -13.13
N ALA A 217 -6.39 -17.86 -12.74
CA ALA A 217 -5.86 -17.12 -11.60
C ALA A 217 -5.45 -15.67 -11.92
N TYR A 218 -5.46 -15.26 -13.19
CA TYR A 218 -4.94 -13.98 -13.65
C TYR A 218 -6.03 -12.92 -13.81
N PHE A 219 -5.64 -11.66 -13.66
CA PHE A 219 -6.43 -10.52 -14.14
C PHE A 219 -6.25 -10.37 -15.65
N GLY A 220 -7.31 -9.96 -16.34
CA GLY A 220 -7.20 -9.50 -17.73
C GLY A 220 -7.20 -7.98 -17.78
N ASP A 221 -6.49 -7.39 -18.73
CA ASP A 221 -6.42 -5.93 -18.91
C ASP A 221 -7.72 -5.29 -19.45
N GLY A 222 -8.80 -6.07 -19.64
CA GLY A 222 -10.13 -5.57 -20.01
C GLY A 222 -10.14 -4.93 -21.40
N ASP A 223 -10.72 -3.74 -21.49
CA ASP A 223 -10.75 -2.92 -22.71
C ASP A 223 -9.42 -2.20 -23.01
N GLY A 224 -8.40 -2.39 -22.17
CA GLY A 224 -7.10 -1.73 -22.28
C GLY A 224 -7.05 -0.30 -21.74
N ALA A 225 -8.16 0.27 -21.27
CA ALA A 225 -8.26 1.66 -20.86
C ALA A 225 -9.03 1.88 -19.54
N THR A 226 -10.30 1.48 -19.48
CA THR A 226 -11.23 1.82 -18.40
C THR A 226 -11.65 0.62 -17.54
N THR A 227 -11.44 -0.61 -18.02
CA THR A 227 -11.86 -1.83 -17.35
C THR A 227 -10.72 -2.83 -17.13
N PHE A 228 -10.97 -3.84 -16.31
CA PHE A 228 -10.13 -5.03 -16.17
C PHE A 228 -11.00 -6.22 -15.75
N THR A 229 -10.57 -7.46 -15.99
CA THR A 229 -11.33 -8.67 -15.61
C THR A 229 -10.69 -9.39 -14.44
N LEU A 230 -11.54 -9.88 -13.53
CA LEU A 230 -11.12 -10.61 -12.33
C LEU A 230 -10.63 -12.03 -12.63
N PRO A 231 -9.86 -12.68 -11.73
CA PRO A 231 -9.68 -14.13 -11.75
C PRO A 231 -11.02 -14.87 -11.82
N ASN A 232 -11.01 -16.08 -12.39
CA ASN A 232 -12.19 -16.92 -12.57
C ASN A 232 -12.03 -18.31 -11.91
N PHE A 233 -12.19 -18.36 -10.59
CA PHE A 233 -12.18 -19.63 -9.84
C PHE A 233 -13.51 -20.40 -9.97
N HIS A 234 -14.52 -19.83 -10.62
CA HIS A 234 -15.81 -20.48 -10.87
C HIS A 234 -15.76 -21.44 -12.06
N LEU A 235 -14.62 -21.53 -12.77
CA LEU A 235 -14.35 -22.55 -13.80
C LEU A 235 -14.08 -23.96 -13.23
N GLY A 236 -14.08 -24.14 -11.90
CA GLY A 236 -13.89 -25.44 -11.25
C GLY A 236 -12.48 -25.66 -10.66
N HIS A 237 -11.63 -24.63 -10.65
CA HIS A 237 -10.27 -24.75 -10.12
C HIS A 237 -10.22 -24.97 -8.61
N PHE A 238 -9.53 -26.05 -8.20
CA PHE A 238 -9.09 -26.20 -6.83
C PHE A 238 -7.85 -25.36 -6.55
N ARG A 239 -7.79 -24.77 -5.37
CA ARG A 239 -6.64 -23.97 -4.93
C ARG A 239 -5.71 -24.80 -4.07
N ARG A 240 -4.41 -24.62 -4.28
CA ARG A 240 -3.33 -25.20 -3.45
C ARG A 240 -2.26 -24.14 -3.19
N GLY A 241 -1.44 -24.35 -2.16
CA GLY A 241 -0.22 -23.57 -2.01
C GLY A 241 0.73 -23.81 -3.20
N THR A 242 1.30 -22.73 -3.73
CA THR A 242 2.27 -22.79 -4.84
C THR A 242 3.51 -23.57 -4.40
N PRO A 243 3.86 -24.68 -5.07
CA PRO A 243 5.09 -25.41 -4.76
C PRO A 243 6.35 -24.58 -5.04
N SER A 244 7.46 -24.92 -4.38
CA SER A 244 8.75 -24.28 -4.66
C SER A 244 9.14 -24.47 -6.13
N GLY A 245 9.60 -23.39 -6.78
CA GLY A 245 10.01 -23.41 -8.19
C GLY A 245 8.88 -23.41 -9.21
N VAL A 246 7.61 -23.35 -8.79
CA VAL A 246 6.45 -23.20 -9.68
C VAL A 246 6.02 -21.74 -9.70
N THR A 247 5.74 -21.21 -10.89
CA THR A 247 5.21 -19.86 -11.05
C THR A 247 3.85 -19.72 -10.36
N HIS A 248 3.69 -18.66 -9.56
CA HIS A 248 2.41 -18.37 -8.91
C HIS A 248 1.33 -18.11 -9.97
N GLY A 249 0.12 -18.62 -9.73
CA GLY A 249 -0.99 -18.49 -10.69
C GLY A 249 -1.07 -19.58 -11.75
N THR A 250 -0.02 -20.40 -11.95
CA THR A 250 -0.08 -21.51 -12.90
C THR A 250 -1.14 -22.52 -12.51
N THR A 251 -2.05 -22.82 -13.44
CA THR A 251 -3.09 -23.85 -13.26
C THR A 251 -2.56 -25.22 -13.70
N GLN A 252 -3.22 -26.27 -13.22
CA GLN A 252 -2.87 -27.66 -13.55
C GLN A 252 -4.12 -28.33 -14.10
N GLY A 253 -3.97 -29.09 -15.19
CA GLY A 253 -5.03 -29.99 -15.65
C GLY A 253 -5.34 -31.07 -14.62
N ASP A 254 -6.48 -31.74 -14.78
CA ASP A 254 -6.83 -32.87 -13.94
C ASP A 254 -5.88 -34.06 -14.20
N ALA A 255 -5.62 -34.83 -13.14
CA ALA A 255 -4.79 -36.00 -13.21
C ALA A 255 -5.37 -37.10 -12.33
N ILE A 256 -5.43 -38.32 -12.87
CA ILE A 256 -5.72 -39.53 -12.11
C ILE A 256 -4.42 -40.30 -11.84
N ARG A 257 -4.40 -41.11 -10.78
CA ARG A 257 -3.34 -42.10 -10.57
C ARG A 257 -3.44 -43.20 -11.64
N ASN A 258 -2.32 -43.88 -11.89
CA ASN A 258 -2.28 -45.01 -12.81
C ASN A 258 -3.34 -46.05 -12.47
N ILE A 259 -4.05 -46.54 -13.49
CA ILE A 259 -5.01 -47.63 -13.37
C ILE A 259 -4.46 -48.81 -14.17
N ALA A 260 -4.24 -49.94 -13.50
CA ALA A 260 -3.60 -51.10 -14.09
C ALA A 260 -4.49 -52.35 -14.01
N GLY A 261 -4.24 -53.26 -14.93
CA GLY A 261 -4.79 -54.61 -14.97
C GLY A 261 -3.89 -55.50 -15.84
N LEU A 262 -4.13 -56.79 -15.82
CA LEU A 262 -3.40 -57.76 -16.65
C LEU A 262 -4.40 -58.72 -17.30
N PHE A 263 -4.12 -59.11 -18.54
CA PHE A 263 -4.68 -60.28 -19.20
C PHE A 263 -3.56 -60.97 -20.00
N GLN A 264 -3.71 -62.25 -20.31
CA GLN A 264 -2.79 -63.03 -21.13
C GLN A 264 -3.39 -63.19 -22.53
N SER A 265 -2.56 -63.24 -23.58
CA SER A 265 -3.00 -63.26 -24.99
C SER A 265 -2.58 -64.52 -25.76
N VAL A 266 -2.11 -65.56 -25.07
CA VAL A 266 -1.75 -66.84 -25.68
C VAL A 266 -2.58 -67.92 -25.01
N ASP A 267 -3.63 -68.34 -25.72
CA ASP A 267 -4.48 -69.44 -25.28
C ASP A 267 -4.04 -70.77 -25.94
N LEU A 268 -3.75 -71.76 -25.11
CA LEU A 268 -3.58 -73.18 -25.48
C LEU A 268 -4.66 -74.03 -24.78
N GLY A 269 -5.90 -73.54 -24.78
CA GLY A 269 -7.11 -74.24 -24.32
C GLY A 269 -7.56 -73.96 -22.88
N GLY A 270 -7.36 -72.74 -22.35
CA GLY A 270 -7.84 -72.32 -21.03
C GLY A 270 -8.23 -70.83 -20.95
N ASP A 271 -9.31 -70.54 -20.23
CA ASP A 271 -9.89 -69.21 -20.05
C ASP A 271 -8.88 -68.15 -19.57
N GLU A 272 -8.92 -66.94 -20.15
CA GLU A 272 -8.18 -65.80 -19.61
C GLU A 272 -8.70 -65.48 -18.20
N ASN A 273 -7.78 -65.16 -17.29
CA ASN A 273 -8.10 -64.66 -15.96
C ASN A 273 -7.80 -63.14 -15.89
N PRO A 274 -8.53 -62.27 -16.63
CA PRO A 274 -8.27 -60.84 -16.61
C PRO A 274 -8.57 -60.26 -15.23
N THR A 275 -7.71 -59.35 -14.78
CA THR A 275 -7.82 -58.72 -13.46
C THR A 275 -7.92 -57.19 -13.56
N GLY A 276 -8.42 -56.58 -12.48
CA GLY A 276 -8.58 -55.13 -12.38
C GLY A 276 -9.58 -54.59 -13.39
N VAL A 277 -9.14 -53.63 -14.19
CA VAL A 277 -9.95 -52.98 -15.24
C VAL A 277 -10.34 -53.90 -16.38
N PHE A 278 -9.67 -55.04 -16.53
CA PHE A 278 -9.96 -55.96 -17.60
C PHE A 278 -11.03 -56.98 -17.18
N SER A 279 -11.91 -57.30 -18.12
CA SER A 279 -12.88 -58.39 -18.03
C SER A 279 -13.06 -59.04 -19.40
N GLN A 280 -13.28 -60.35 -19.42
CA GLN A 280 -13.61 -61.08 -20.65
C GLN A 280 -15.11 -60.87 -20.97
N LEU A 281 -15.43 -60.48 -22.20
CA LEU A 281 -16.80 -60.32 -22.68
C LEU A 281 -17.34 -61.54 -23.43
N GLY A 282 -16.45 -62.36 -23.98
CA GLY A 282 -16.79 -63.60 -24.66
C GLY A 282 -15.56 -64.26 -25.31
N SER A 283 -15.68 -65.56 -25.53
CA SER A 283 -14.70 -66.42 -26.20
C SER A 283 -15.36 -67.11 -27.39
N ASN A 284 -14.80 -66.96 -28.60
CA ASN A 284 -15.26 -67.66 -29.79
C ASN A 284 -14.26 -68.78 -30.14
N SER A 285 -14.76 -70.01 -30.29
CA SER A 285 -13.95 -71.13 -30.78
C SER A 285 -13.84 -71.07 -32.32
N GLY A 286 -12.63 -70.90 -32.85
CA GLY A 286 -12.39 -70.84 -34.30
C GLY A 286 -11.06 -71.48 -34.68
N GLY A 287 -11.09 -72.60 -35.41
CA GLY A 287 -9.86 -73.24 -35.89
C GLY A 287 -9.24 -72.51 -37.07
N TYR A 288 -7.93 -72.21 -37.00
CA TYR A 288 -7.15 -71.79 -38.17
C TYR A 288 -6.94 -72.98 -39.11
N ALA A 289 -7.17 -72.79 -40.42
CA ALA A 289 -6.96 -73.84 -41.41
C ALA A 289 -5.48 -74.26 -41.48
N GLY A 290 -5.17 -75.45 -40.97
CA GLY A 290 -3.85 -76.08 -41.05
C GLY A 290 -3.06 -76.21 -39.74
N GLY A 291 -3.59 -75.79 -38.59
CA GLY A 291 -2.93 -75.92 -37.28
C GLY A 291 -3.43 -77.10 -36.45
N ALA A 292 -2.52 -77.85 -35.82
CA ALA A 292 -2.85 -78.91 -34.87
C ALA A 292 -3.05 -78.32 -33.45
N GLY A 293 -4.22 -77.73 -33.19
CA GLY A 293 -4.62 -77.22 -31.87
C GLY A 293 -5.86 -76.34 -31.98
N GLY A 294 -6.83 -76.49 -31.06
CA GLY A 294 -7.98 -75.60 -30.98
C GLY A 294 -7.54 -74.24 -30.45
N MET A 295 -7.65 -73.20 -31.27
CA MET A 295 -7.34 -71.82 -30.87
C MET A 295 -8.67 -71.09 -30.62
N PHE A 296 -8.68 -70.20 -29.62
CA PHE A 296 -9.83 -69.40 -29.24
C PHE A 296 -9.52 -67.91 -29.50
N ASP A 297 -10.56 -67.14 -29.82
CA ASP A 297 -10.49 -65.69 -29.95
C ASP A 297 -11.25 -65.07 -28.78
N GLU A 298 -10.58 -64.23 -27.98
CA GLU A 298 -11.16 -63.68 -26.77
C GLU A 298 -11.26 -62.17 -26.79
N THR A 299 -12.45 -61.67 -26.43
CA THR A 299 -12.71 -60.24 -26.36
C THR A 299 -12.48 -59.72 -24.94
N ILE A 300 -11.43 -58.92 -24.76
CA ILE A 300 -11.13 -58.25 -23.50
C ILE A 300 -11.70 -56.82 -23.50
N LYS A 301 -12.49 -56.48 -22.47
CA LYS A 301 -12.98 -55.13 -22.21
C LYS A 301 -12.13 -54.44 -21.17
N PHE A 302 -11.70 -53.22 -21.47
CA PHE A 302 -11.25 -52.26 -20.46
C PHE A 302 -12.45 -51.50 -19.90
N ASP A 303 -12.63 -51.53 -18.58
CA ASP A 303 -13.67 -50.81 -17.87
C ASP A 303 -13.15 -50.28 -16.52
N ALA A 304 -12.83 -48.99 -16.48
CA ALA A 304 -12.33 -48.33 -15.27
C ALA A 304 -13.34 -48.35 -14.11
N SER A 305 -14.64 -48.42 -14.40
CA SER A 305 -15.71 -48.42 -13.38
C SER A 305 -15.64 -49.63 -12.44
N ARG A 306 -14.90 -50.68 -12.83
CA ARG A 306 -14.66 -51.88 -12.02
C ARG A 306 -13.80 -51.61 -10.79
N VAL A 307 -12.97 -50.57 -10.80
CA VAL A 307 -11.98 -50.29 -9.74
C VAL A 307 -12.02 -48.87 -9.21
N VAL A 308 -12.62 -47.92 -9.95
CA VAL A 308 -12.80 -46.52 -9.52
C VAL A 308 -14.17 -45.99 -9.97
N PRO A 309 -14.81 -45.07 -9.23
CA PRO A 309 -15.96 -44.33 -9.74
C PRO A 309 -15.58 -43.52 -10.99
N THR A 310 -16.49 -43.49 -11.97
CA THR A 310 -16.29 -42.78 -13.24
C THR A 310 -17.35 -41.71 -13.44
N ALA A 311 -16.95 -40.58 -14.01
CA ALA A 311 -17.80 -39.48 -14.46
C ALA A 311 -17.08 -38.73 -15.59
N ASP A 312 -17.75 -37.78 -16.25
CA ASP A 312 -17.15 -36.95 -17.30
C ASP A 312 -16.01 -36.05 -16.79
N GLU A 313 -15.94 -35.81 -15.49
CA GLU A 313 -14.90 -34.99 -14.83
C GLU A 313 -14.34 -35.74 -13.62
N ASN A 314 -13.01 -35.77 -13.50
CA ASN A 314 -12.30 -36.30 -12.34
C ASN A 314 -12.31 -35.30 -11.18
N ARG A 315 -13.13 -35.58 -10.16
CA ARG A 315 -13.24 -34.74 -8.96
C ARG A 315 -13.43 -35.58 -7.69
N PRO A 316 -12.91 -35.12 -6.54
CA PRO A 316 -13.32 -35.65 -5.25
C PRO A 316 -14.78 -35.24 -4.93
N TYR A 317 -15.30 -35.64 -3.77
CA TYR A 317 -16.53 -35.03 -3.26
C TYR A 317 -16.30 -33.54 -2.96
N THR A 318 -17.21 -32.71 -3.46
CA THR A 318 -17.07 -31.24 -3.44
C THR A 318 -18.40 -30.58 -3.09
N ALA A 319 -18.33 -29.34 -2.63
CA ALA A 319 -19.49 -28.47 -2.46
C ALA A 319 -19.24 -27.15 -3.19
N ASN A 320 -20.25 -26.67 -3.92
CA ASN A 320 -20.17 -25.41 -4.62
C ASN A 320 -20.36 -24.25 -3.65
N ILE A 321 -19.31 -23.44 -3.48
CA ILE A 321 -19.27 -22.26 -2.63
C ILE A 321 -18.88 -21.04 -3.46
N SER A 322 -19.22 -19.84 -2.98
CA SER A 322 -18.86 -18.61 -3.67
C SER A 322 -17.41 -18.24 -3.38
N VAL A 323 -16.58 -18.24 -4.42
CA VAL A 323 -15.21 -17.70 -4.33
C VAL A 323 -15.25 -16.21 -4.67
N LYS A 324 -14.72 -15.37 -3.78
CA LYS A 324 -14.71 -13.91 -3.93
C LYS A 324 -13.32 -13.34 -3.71
N ILE A 325 -13.07 -12.16 -4.28
CA ILE A 325 -11.84 -11.38 -4.12
C ILE A 325 -12.14 -10.07 -3.38
N PHE A 326 -11.30 -9.71 -2.43
CA PHE A 326 -11.44 -8.46 -1.67
C PHE A 326 -10.98 -7.28 -2.53
N ARG A 327 -11.91 -6.36 -2.84
CA ARG A 327 -11.64 -5.15 -3.65
C ARG A 327 -11.15 -3.96 -2.82
N GLY A 328 -11.29 -4.02 -1.49
CA GLY A 328 -11.15 -2.88 -0.60
C GLY A 328 -12.49 -2.23 -0.27
N TRP A 329 -12.51 -1.32 0.70
CA TRP A 329 -13.68 -0.49 0.98
C TRP A 329 -13.65 0.72 0.03
N MET A 330 -14.81 1.02 -0.55
CA MET A 330 -15.05 2.24 -1.32
C MET A 330 -15.77 3.26 -0.46
#